data_AF-A0ABD0NCZ6-F1
#
_entry.id   AF-A0ABD0NCZ6-F1
#
_cell.length_a   1.000
_cell.length_b   1.000
_cell.length_c   1.000
_cell.angle_alpha   90.00
_cell.angle_beta   90.00
_cell.angle_gamma   90.00
#
_symmetry.space_group_name_H-M   'P 1'
#
loop_
_entity.id
_entity.type
_entity.pdbx_description
1 polymer ?
#
loop_
_entity_poly.entity_id
_entity_poly.type
_entity_poly.pdbx_seq_one_letter_code
_entity_poly.pdbx_strand_id
1 'polypeptide(L)' 'MSNIAKVLSRRQERGEGVGTNKKAIPFKKQDYQSLKQECLAKGTLFCDPTFPAESSSLGYNELGPQSSKTSGMQWKRPK' A
#
# COMPACT_ATOMS: atom_id res chain seq x y z
N MET A 1 -20.09 -1.28 -15.52
CA MET A 1 -19.01 -1.48 -16.52
C MET A 1 -18.75 -2.97 -16.71
N SER A 2 -18.87 -3.46 -17.95
CA SER A 2 -18.81 -4.88 -18.31
C SER A 2 -17.45 -5.53 -17.97
N ASN A 3 -17.47 -6.76 -17.45
CA ASN A 3 -16.27 -7.54 -17.13
C ASN A 3 -15.35 -7.74 -18.34
N ILE A 4 -15.91 -7.82 -19.55
CA ILE A 4 -15.16 -8.01 -20.80
C ILE A 4 -14.30 -6.77 -21.10
N ALA A 5 -14.85 -5.57 -20.92
CA ALA A 5 -14.11 -4.32 -21.14
C ALA A 5 -12.89 -4.23 -20.21
N LYS A 6 -13.05 -4.57 -18.92
CA LYS A 6 -11.92 -4.63 -17.97
C LYS A 6 -10.84 -5.62 -18.37
N VAL A 7 -11.23 -6.79 -18.90
CA VAL A 7 -10.27 -7.80 -19.35
C VAL A 7 -9.50 -7.33 -20.58
N LEU A 8 -10.19 -6.73 -21.55
CA LEU A 8 -9.57 -6.18 -22.76
C LEU A 8 -8.58 -5.05 -22.43
N SER A 9 -8.97 -4.08 -21.57
CA SER A 9 -8.08 -3.01 -21.14
C SER A 9 -6.82 -3.53 -20.46
N ARG A 10 -6.95 -4.51 -19.55
CA ARG A 10 -5.77 -5.12 -18.89
C ARG A 10 -4.85 -5.85 -19.86
N ARG A 11 -5.39 -6.47 -20.93
CA ARG A 11 -4.57 -7.11 -21.97
C ARG A 11 -3.79 -6.08 -22.77
N GLN A 12 -4.42 -4.97 -23.14
CA GLN A 12 -3.75 -3.87 -23.83
C GLN A 12 -2.65 -3.24 -22.95
N GLU A 13 -2.97 -2.91 -21.70
CA GLU A 13 -2.00 -2.39 -20.72
C GLU A 13 -0.76 -3.29 -20.61
N ARG A 14 -0.95 -4.61 -20.52
CA ARG A 14 0.15 -5.59 -20.51
C ARG A 14 0.97 -5.54 -21.80
N GLY A 15 0.33 -5.40 -22.96
CA GLY A 15 1.01 -5.23 -24.25
C GLY A 15 1.86 -3.95 -24.31
N GLU A 16 1.42 -2.89 -23.63
CA GLU A 16 2.16 -1.63 -23.44
C GLU A 16 3.22 -1.70 -22.31
N GLY A 17 3.52 -2.90 -21.81
CA GLY A 17 4.53 -3.15 -20.79
C GLY A 17 4.11 -2.81 -19.36
N VAL A 18 2.83 -2.49 -19.10
CA VAL A 18 2.32 -2.24 -17.74
C VAL A 18 2.42 -3.53 -16.92
N GLY A 19 2.98 -3.43 -15.71
CA GLY A 19 3.27 -4.55 -14.83
C GLY A 19 4.68 -5.13 -14.98
N THR A 20 5.47 -4.65 -15.93
CA THR A 20 6.91 -4.95 -15.98
C THR A 20 7.68 -4.14 -14.94
N ASN A 21 8.93 -4.52 -14.65
CA ASN A 21 9.79 -3.79 -13.71
C ASN A 21 9.96 -2.29 -14.08
N LYS A 22 9.96 -1.96 -15.37
CA LYS A 22 10.09 -0.58 -15.87
C LYS A 22 8.80 0.24 -15.77
N LYS A 23 7.63 -0.41 -15.74
CA LYS A 23 6.30 0.23 -15.73
C LYS A 23 5.40 -0.48 -14.72
N ALA A 24 5.82 -0.50 -13.46
CA ALA A 24 5.11 -1.14 -12.38
C ALA A 24 3.74 -0.48 -12.13
N ILE A 25 2.75 -1.28 -11.75
CA ILE A 25 1.41 -0.77 -11.41
C ILE A 25 1.42 -0.29 -9.96
N PRO A 26 1.03 0.97 -9.69
CA PRO A 26 0.90 1.46 -8.32
C PRO A 26 -0.10 0.63 -7.50
N PHE A 27 0.37 0.03 -6.41
CA PHE A 27 -0.50 -0.74 -5.52
C PHE A 27 -1.49 0.19 -4.83
N LYS A 28 -2.80 -0.14 -4.92
CA LYS A 28 -3.89 0.70 -4.42
C LYS A 28 -3.82 2.16 -4.89
N LYS A 29 -3.26 2.42 -6.08
CA LYS A 29 -3.07 3.76 -6.66
C LYS A 29 -2.18 4.69 -5.84
N GLN A 30 -1.26 4.13 -5.05
CA GLN A 30 -0.29 4.92 -4.28
C GLN A 30 0.92 5.26 -5.14
N ASP A 31 1.11 6.55 -5.42
CA ASP A 31 2.31 7.05 -6.09
C ASP A 31 3.31 7.62 -5.08
N TYR A 32 4.50 7.01 -5.02
CA TYR A 32 5.55 7.41 -4.08
C TYR A 32 5.97 8.87 -4.26
N GLN A 33 6.12 9.34 -5.51
CA GLN A 33 6.63 10.68 -5.75
C GLN A 33 5.63 11.74 -5.29
N SER A 34 4.35 11.57 -5.65
CA SER A 34 3.26 12.44 -5.20
C SER A 34 3.15 12.47 -3.68
N LEU A 35 3.14 11.29 -3.03
CA LEU A 35 3.03 11.18 -1.57
C LEU A 35 4.22 11.82 -0.84
N LYS A 36 5.43 11.62 -1.36
CA LYS A 36 6.63 12.24 -0.80
C LYS A 36 6.57 13.76 -0.90
N GLN A 37 6.20 14.30 -2.05
CA GLN A 37 6.08 15.74 -2.26
C GLN A 37 5.04 16.36 -1.34
N GLU A 38 3.89 15.71 -1.17
CA GLU A 38 2.83 16.17 -0.27
C GLU A 38 3.30 16.23 1.19
N CYS A 39 3.96 15.19 1.69
CA CYS A 39 4.50 15.15 3.05
C CYS A 39 5.58 16.22 3.27
N LEU A 40 6.48 16.41 2.29
CA LEU A 40 7.50 17.45 2.36
C LEU A 40 6.89 18.86 2.37
N ALA A 41 5.89 19.10 1.53
CA ALA A 41 5.20 20.39 1.47
C ALA A 41 4.45 20.70 2.78
N LYS A 42 3.88 19.68 3.42
CA LYS A 42 3.19 19.80 4.72
C LYS A 42 4.15 19.80 5.91
N GLY A 43 5.42 19.44 5.73
CA GLY A 43 6.38 19.26 6.82
C GLY A 43 6.03 18.11 7.76
N THR A 44 5.26 17.12 7.29
CA THR A 44 4.80 15.98 8.09
C THR A 44 5.43 14.67 7.64
N LEU A 45 5.48 13.69 8.55
CA LEU A 45 5.89 12.34 8.21
C LEU A 45 4.75 11.58 7.54
N PHE A 46 5.10 10.74 6.57
CA PHE A 46 4.12 9.87 5.90
C PHE A 46 3.57 8.82 6.85
N CYS A 47 2.25 8.71 6.90
CA CYS A 47 1.51 7.64 7.56
C CYS A 47 0.70 6.92 6.48
N ASP A 48 0.92 5.61 6.33
CA ASP A 48 0.28 4.83 5.27
C ASP A 48 -1.21 4.58 5.59
N PRO A 49 -2.15 5.09 4.77
CA PRO A 49 -3.58 4.86 4.98
C PRO A 49 -4.01 3.46 4.54
N THR A 50 -3.22 2.79 3.70
CA THR A 50 -3.52 1.47 3.15
C THR A 50 -2.96 0.31 3.97
N PHE A 51 -1.99 0.62 4.83
CA PHE A 51 -1.36 -0.29 5.79
C PHE A 51 -1.05 0.47 7.09
N PRO A 52 -2.06 0.69 7.94
CA PRO A 52 -1.92 1.52 9.14
C PRO A 52 -1.01 0.87 10.19
N ALA A 53 -0.48 1.67 11.11
CA ALA A 53 0.30 1.17 12.25
C ALA A 53 -0.60 0.60 13.36
N GLU A 54 -1.46 -0.37 13.00
CA GLU A 54 -2.47 -0.98 13.87
C GLU A 54 -2.28 -2.49 13.99
N SER A 55 -2.96 -3.12 14.96
CA SER A 55 -2.93 -4.58 15.13
C SER A 55 -3.42 -5.34 13.90
N SER A 56 -4.33 -4.74 13.11
CA SER A 56 -4.82 -5.29 11.84
C SER A 56 -3.72 -5.49 10.80
N SER A 57 -2.66 -4.68 10.86
CA SER A 57 -1.48 -4.78 9.99
C SER A 57 -0.48 -5.82 10.47
N LEU A 58 -0.53 -6.24 11.73
CA LEU A 58 0.34 -7.29 12.26
C LEU A 58 -0.13 -8.69 11.84
N GLY A 59 -1.44 -8.89 11.80
CA GLY A 59 -2.03 -10.12 11.31
C GLY A 59 -3.39 -10.40 11.92
N TYR A 60 -3.81 -11.64 11.78
CA TYR A 60 -5.07 -12.17 12.28
C TYR A 60 -4.81 -13.34 13.23
N ASN A 61 -5.82 -13.69 14.04
CA ASN A 61 -5.78 -14.79 15.02
C ASN A 61 -4.58 -14.68 15.98
N GLU A 62 -3.50 -15.42 15.72
CA GLU A 62 -2.30 -15.46 16.57
C GLU A 62 -1.53 -14.14 16.66
N LEU A 63 -1.70 -13.24 15.71
CA LEU A 63 -1.11 -11.89 15.72
C LEU A 63 -2.19 -10.79 15.75
N GLY A 64 -3.44 -11.18 16.01
CA GLY A 64 -4.56 -10.25 16.09
C GLY A 64 -4.55 -9.39 17.35
N PRO A 65 -5.53 -8.48 17.49
CA PRO A 65 -5.60 -7.51 18.59
C PRO A 65 -5.66 -8.14 20.00
N GLN A 66 -6.17 -9.38 20.10
CA GLN A 66 -6.35 -10.10 21.36
C GLN A 66 -5.20 -11.07 21.66
N SER A 67 -4.17 -11.13 20.81
CA SER A 67 -3.04 -12.01 21.04
C SER A 67 -2.09 -11.42 22.08
N SER A 68 -1.65 -12.25 23.03
CA SER A 68 -0.59 -11.89 23.96
C SER A 68 0.73 -11.57 23.25
N LYS A 69 0.95 -12.11 22.04
CA LYS A 69 2.18 -11.90 21.25
C LYS A 69 2.32 -10.46 20.74
N THR A 70 1.21 -9.76 20.51
CA THR A 70 1.18 -8.39 19.96
C THR A 70 0.79 -7.34 20.99
N SER A 71 0.40 -7.78 22.20
CA SER A 71 0.09 -6.89 23.32
C SER A 71 1.31 -6.07 23.75
N GLY A 72 1.13 -4.75 23.88
CA GLY A 72 2.20 -3.82 24.31
C GLY A 72 3.24 -3.48 23.23
N MET A 73 3.06 -3.93 21.98
CA MET A 73 3.97 -3.59 20.88
C MET A 73 3.88 -2.10 20.50
N GLN A 74 5.01 -1.49 20.13
CA GLN A 74 5.08 -0.10 19.68
C GLN A 74 5.68 -0.02 18.28
N TRP A 75 5.04 0.77 17.42
CA TRP A 75 5.56 1.09 16.09
C TRP A 75 6.62 2.18 16.20
N LYS A 76 7.83 1.91 15.67
CA LYS A 76 8.95 2.84 15.68
C LYS A 76 9.49 3.04 14.27
N ARG A 77 10.06 4.21 14.01
CA ARG A 77 10.76 4.51 12.77
C ARG A 77 12.27 4.35 12.97
N PRO A 78 13.00 3.82 11.97
CA PRO A 78 14.46 3.88 11.96
C PRO A 78 14.95 5.33 12.06
N LYS A 79 16.11 5.53 12.70
CA LYS A 79 16.84 6.79 12.69
C LYS A 79 17.72 6.88 11.45
#